data_AF-A0A2N2JKW0-F1
#
_entry.id   AF-A0A2N2JKW0-F1
#
_cell.length_a   1.000
_cell.length_b   1.000
_cell.length_c   1.000
_cell.angle_alpha   90.00
_cell.angle_beta   90.00
_cell.angle_gamma   90.00
#
_symmetry.space_group_name_H-M   'P 1'
#
loop_
_entity.id
_entity.type
_entity.pdbx_description
1 polymer ?
#
loop_
_entity_poly.entity_id
_entity_poly.type
_entity_poly.pdbx_seq_one_letter_code
_entity_poly.pdbx_strand_id
1 'polypeptide(L)'
;MKHPSSRAGHLATLVGALAVGLGGIALEWQRFELAGVGARGYEVPLVAQIVLVLAALVFVAAALGIATRFRRRFGLVTLSGSLFLLGWVAAAHVSRAAGLPVMPDETITMGPGWYLAVGGAAVAAVGAVVALSGAGRRP
;
A
#
# COMPACT_ATOMS: atom_id res chain seq x y z
N MET A 1 -1.55 -31.83 -0.91
CA MET A 1 -0.26 -31.14 -0.65
C MET A 1 -0.50 -29.64 -0.57
N LYS A 2 0.07 -28.92 0.42
CA LYS A 2 -0.07 -27.46 0.54
C LYS A 2 0.77 -26.80 -0.56
N HIS A 3 0.16 -26.10 -1.52
CA HIS A 3 0.93 -25.38 -2.55
C HIS A 3 1.77 -24.26 -1.91
N PRO A 4 3.12 -24.35 -1.93
CA PRO A 4 4.00 -23.39 -1.27
C PRO A 4 3.90 -21.99 -1.90
N SER A 5 3.58 -21.92 -3.20
CA SER A 5 3.41 -20.68 -3.96
C SER A 5 2.29 -19.78 -3.41
N SER A 6 1.18 -20.35 -2.92
CA SER A 6 0.07 -19.55 -2.37
C SER A 6 0.46 -18.84 -1.07
N ARG A 7 1.28 -19.47 -0.22
CA ARG A 7 1.79 -18.84 1.02
C ARG A 7 2.85 -17.80 0.72
N ALA A 8 3.76 -18.11 -0.21
CA ALA A 8 4.79 -17.18 -0.65
C ALA A 8 4.16 -15.90 -1.23
N GLY A 9 3.08 -16.03 -2.03
CA GLY A 9 2.32 -14.88 -2.54
C GLY A 9 1.72 -14.02 -1.42
N HIS A 10 1.02 -14.64 -0.46
CA HIS A 10 0.48 -13.89 0.68
C HIS A 10 1.57 -13.23 1.53
N LEU A 11 2.72 -13.89 1.72
CA LEU A 11 3.87 -13.30 2.43
C LEU A 11 4.44 -12.08 1.69
N ALA A 12 4.60 -12.17 0.36
CA ALA A 12 5.02 -11.03 -0.46
C ALA A 12 4.00 -9.89 -0.35
N THR A 13 2.69 -10.20 -0.35
CA THR A 13 1.65 -9.19 -0.12
C THR A 13 1.80 -8.50 1.23
N LEU A 14 2.08 -9.28 2.26
CA LEU A 14 2.28 -8.82 3.63
C LEU A 14 3.47 -7.86 3.74
N VAL A 15 4.61 -8.22 3.12
CA VAL A 15 5.80 -7.38 3.04
C VAL A 15 5.52 -6.09 2.27
N GLY A 16 4.82 -6.17 1.14
CA GLY A 16 4.42 -4.99 0.36
C GLY A 16 3.54 -4.03 1.17
N ALA A 17 2.50 -4.55 1.82
CA ALA A 17 1.60 -3.76 2.67
C ALA A 17 2.34 -3.13 3.86
N LEU A 18 3.28 -3.86 4.47
CA LEU A 18 4.13 -3.34 5.54
C LEU A 18 5.01 -2.20 5.04
N ALA A 19 5.62 -2.33 3.86
CA ALA A 19 6.40 -1.26 3.24
C ALA A 19 5.57 0.00 2.98
N VAL A 20 4.30 -0.15 2.56
CA VAL A 20 3.38 0.99 2.43
C VAL A 20 3.11 1.65 3.78
N GLY A 21 2.79 0.87 4.81
CA GLY A 21 2.57 1.39 6.15
C GLY A 21 3.79 2.13 6.70
N LEU A 22 4.98 1.56 6.55
CA LEU A 22 6.24 2.19 6.95
C LEU A 22 6.55 3.45 6.14
N GLY A 23 6.30 3.42 4.82
CA GLY A 23 6.46 4.60 3.96
C GLY A 23 5.55 5.76 4.38
N GLY A 24 4.32 5.46 4.81
CA GLY A 24 3.37 6.48 5.27
C GLY A 24 3.57 6.97 6.70
N ILE A 25 4.14 6.15 7.59
CA ILE A 25 4.25 6.49 9.01
C ILE A 25 5.66 6.95 9.39
N ALA A 26 6.69 6.26 8.90
CA ALA A 26 8.06 6.44 9.36
C ALA A 26 8.86 7.45 8.52
N LEU A 27 8.45 7.68 7.27
CA LEU A 27 9.17 8.54 6.32
C LEU A 27 8.32 9.74 5.93
N GLU A 28 9.01 10.79 5.47
CA GLU A 28 8.36 11.96 4.88
C GLU A 28 7.62 11.54 3.61
N TRP A 29 6.32 11.83 3.60
CA TRP A 29 5.43 11.55 2.48
C TRP A 29 5.42 12.70 1.49
N GLN A 30 5.45 13.93 2.00
CA GLN A 30 5.54 15.15 1.22
C GLN A 30 6.61 16.08 1.80
N ARG A 31 7.19 16.91 0.94
CA ARG A 31 8.09 17.99 1.31
C ARG A 31 7.59 19.31 0.71
N PHE A 32 7.54 20.33 1.54
CA PHE A 32 7.23 21.71 1.18
C PHE A 32 8.58 22.42 0.98
N GLU A 33 8.89 22.80 -0.25
CA GLU A 33 10.20 23.32 -0.64
C GLU A 33 10.53 24.69 -0.05
N LEU A 34 9.61 25.65 -0.08
CA LEU A 34 9.84 27.01 0.43
C LEU A 34 9.74 27.05 1.96
N ALA A 35 8.79 26.33 2.54
CA ALA A 35 8.69 26.21 3.99
C ALA A 35 9.83 25.37 4.61
N GLY A 36 10.47 24.50 3.82
CA GLY A 36 11.55 23.61 4.29
C GLY A 36 11.08 22.54 5.27
N VAL A 37 9.78 22.22 5.28
CA VAL A 37 9.16 21.27 6.22
C VAL A 37 8.76 19.99 5.47
N GLY A 38 8.93 18.84 6.12
CA GLY A 38 8.41 17.55 5.67
C GLY A 38 7.16 17.16 6.46
N ALA A 39 6.23 16.47 5.79
CA ALA A 39 5.03 15.91 6.43
C ALA A 39 4.94 14.41 6.20
N ARG A 40 4.58 13.66 7.24
CA ARG A 40 4.34 12.21 7.16
C ARG A 40 2.94 11.92 6.65
N GLY A 41 2.71 10.71 6.15
CA GLY A 41 1.46 10.27 5.51
C GLY A 41 0.19 10.40 6.35
N TYR A 42 0.29 10.49 7.68
CA TYR A 42 -0.85 10.75 8.57
C TYR A 42 -1.13 12.24 8.81
N GLU A 43 -0.17 13.11 8.49
CA GLU A 43 -0.22 14.58 8.66
C GLU A 43 -0.70 15.29 7.38
N VAL A 44 -0.72 14.57 6.26
CA VAL A 44 -1.18 15.04 4.94
C VAL A 44 -2.67 14.77 4.69
N PRO A 45 -3.25 15.31 3.58
CA PRO A 45 -4.68 15.23 3.29
C PRO A 45 -5.28 13.83 3.41
N LEU A 46 -6.59 13.78 3.67
CA LEU A 46 -7.38 12.57 3.91
C LEU A 46 -7.09 11.40 2.95
N VAL A 47 -6.73 11.71 1.70
CA VAL A 47 -6.34 10.73 0.67
C VAL A 47 -5.14 9.88 1.11
N ALA A 48 -4.12 10.46 1.74
CA ALA A 48 -2.96 9.74 2.26
C ALA A 48 -3.31 8.86 3.48
N GLN A 49 -4.25 9.31 4.33
CA GLN A 49 -4.73 8.50 5.45
C GLN A 49 -5.49 7.25 4.98
N ILE A 50 -6.25 7.36 3.90
CA ILE A 50 -6.93 6.19 3.29
C ILE A 50 -5.91 5.16 2.80
N VAL A 51 -4.74 5.58 2.29
CA VAL A 51 -3.66 4.65 1.90
C VAL A 51 -3.20 3.82 3.10
N LEU A 52 -3.04 4.43 4.28
CA LEU A 52 -2.65 3.72 5.50
C LEU A 52 -3.71 2.70 5.94
N VAL A 53 -4.99 3.08 5.89
CA VAL A 53 -6.11 2.18 6.22
C VAL A 53 -6.17 1.01 5.24
N LEU A 54 -6.06 1.27 3.94
CA LEU A 54 -6.04 0.24 2.91
C LEU A 54 -4.84 -0.71 3.09
N ALA A 55 -3.65 -0.18 3.41
CA ALA A 55 -2.47 -1.00 3.69
C ALA A 55 -2.69 -1.92 4.90
N ALA A 56 -3.28 -1.41 5.99
CA ALA A 56 -3.62 -2.22 7.15
C ALA A 56 -4.64 -3.34 6.82
N LEU A 57 -5.68 -3.03 6.03
CA LEU A 57 -6.66 -4.03 5.61
C LEU A 57 -6.03 -5.11 4.72
N VAL A 58 -5.18 -4.73 3.77
CA VAL A 58 -4.44 -5.66 2.91
C VAL A 58 -3.51 -6.54 3.75
N PHE A 59 -2.80 -5.96 4.72
CA PHE A 59 -1.93 -6.70 5.64
C PHE A 59 -2.71 -7.76 6.42
N VAL A 60 -3.84 -7.39 7.03
CA VAL A 60 -4.68 -8.31 7.79
C VAL A 60 -5.25 -9.41 6.88
N ALA A 61 -5.75 -9.06 5.69
CA ALA A 61 -6.28 -10.04 4.75
C ALA A 61 -5.20 -11.03 4.27
N ALA A 62 -3.97 -10.56 4.04
CA ALA A 62 -2.84 -11.41 3.67
C ALA A 62 -2.43 -12.34 4.81
N ALA A 63 -2.35 -11.82 6.05
CA ALA A 63 -2.08 -12.62 7.23
C ALA A 63 -3.13 -13.74 7.42
N LEU A 64 -4.41 -13.42 7.25
CA LEU A 64 -5.50 -14.41 7.28
C LEU A 64 -5.40 -15.41 6.12
N GLY A 65 -4.94 -14.99 4.95
CA GLY A 65 -4.64 -15.87 3.81
C GLY A 65 -3.54 -16.89 4.12
N ILE A 66 -2.54 -16.53 4.94
CA ILE A 66 -1.49 -17.44 5.40
C ILE A 66 -2.03 -18.41 6.47
N ALA A 67 -2.74 -17.88 7.46
CA ALA A 67 -3.18 -18.61 8.64
C ALA A 67 -4.33 -19.59 8.35
N THR A 68 -5.23 -19.26 7.42
CA THR A 68 -6.47 -20.02 7.20
C THR A 68 -6.40 -20.99 6.01
N ARG A 69 -7.43 -21.83 5.90
CA ARG A 69 -7.67 -22.71 4.74
C ARG A 69 -8.32 -22.00 3.55
N PHE A 70 -8.84 -20.77 3.74
CA PHE A 70 -9.61 -20.03 2.74
C PHE A 70 -8.74 -19.15 1.83
N ARG A 71 -7.56 -19.66 1.44
CA ARG A 71 -6.50 -18.88 0.78
C ARG A 71 -6.93 -18.21 -0.52
N ARG A 72 -7.80 -18.85 -1.30
CA ARG A 72 -8.33 -18.30 -2.55
C ARG A 72 -9.24 -17.10 -2.29
N ARG A 73 -10.11 -17.15 -1.27
CA ARG A 73 -11.01 -16.04 -0.92
C ARG A 73 -10.19 -14.85 -0.42
N PHE A 74 -9.26 -15.09 0.50
CA PHE A 74 -8.36 -14.05 0.97
C PHE A 74 -7.44 -13.53 -0.13
N GLY A 75 -7.01 -14.37 -1.08
CA GLY A 75 -6.24 -13.94 -2.25
C GLY A 75 -7.00 -12.96 -3.15
N LEU A 76 -8.31 -13.14 -3.31
CA LEU A 76 -9.15 -12.20 -4.05
C LEU A 76 -9.29 -10.88 -3.29
N VAL A 77 -9.54 -10.95 -1.99
CA VAL A 77 -9.65 -9.76 -1.12
C VAL A 77 -8.34 -8.97 -1.11
N THR A 78 -7.21 -9.64 -0.96
CA THR A 78 -5.90 -8.98 -0.98
C THR A 78 -5.57 -8.41 -2.35
N LEU A 79 -5.92 -9.09 -3.45
CA LEU A 79 -5.73 -8.56 -4.79
C LEU A 79 -6.54 -7.29 -5.01
N SER A 80 -7.85 -7.34 -4.73
CA SER A 80 -8.72 -6.17 -4.84
C SER A 80 -8.19 -5.02 -3.97
N GLY A 81 -7.89 -5.29 -2.70
CA GLY A 81 -7.33 -4.29 -1.79
C GLY A 81 -6.00 -3.70 -2.26
N SER A 82 -5.11 -4.51 -2.83
CA SER A 82 -3.82 -4.03 -3.34
C SER A 82 -3.96 -3.20 -4.62
N LEU A 83 -4.93 -3.52 -5.48
CA LEU A 83 -5.24 -2.69 -6.65
C LEU A 83 -5.83 -1.34 -6.24
N PHE A 84 -6.76 -1.33 -5.27
CA PHE A 84 -7.26 -0.09 -4.69
C PHE A 84 -6.14 0.72 -4.04
N LEU A 85 -5.25 0.07 -3.28
CA LEU A 85 -4.09 0.71 -2.66
C LEU A 85 -3.19 1.38 -3.71
N LEU A 86 -2.86 0.68 -4.80
CA LEU A 86 -2.10 1.25 -5.93
C LEU A 86 -2.79 2.47 -6.52
N GLY A 87 -4.10 2.37 -6.81
CA GLY A 87 -4.87 3.50 -7.33
C GLY A 87 -4.89 4.70 -6.38
N TRP A 88 -5.00 4.45 -5.08
CA TRP A 88 -5.05 5.50 -4.07
C TRP A 88 -3.70 6.19 -3.83
N VAL A 89 -2.59 5.45 -3.91
CA VAL A 89 -1.24 6.02 -3.86
C VAL A 89 -1.00 6.95 -5.06
N ALA A 90 -1.49 6.57 -6.25
CA ALA A 90 -1.45 7.44 -7.42
C ALA A 90 -2.36 8.67 -7.25
N ALA A 91 -3.56 8.50 -6.72
CA ALA A 91 -4.46 9.61 -6.42
C ALA A 91 -3.86 10.60 -5.41
N ALA A 92 -3.13 10.11 -4.40
CA ALA A 92 -2.41 10.95 -3.43
C ALA A 92 -1.33 11.81 -4.09
N HIS A 93 -0.72 11.34 -5.19
CA HIS A 93 0.24 12.14 -5.95
C HIS A 93 -0.41 13.33 -6.67
N VAL A 94 -1.57 13.08 -7.29
CA VAL A 94 -2.32 14.08 -8.05
C VAL A 94 -2.94 15.11 -7.10
N SER A 95 -3.49 14.66 -5.98
CA SER A 95 -4.16 15.48 -4.97
C SER A 95 -3.22 16.05 -3.92
N ARG A 96 -1.91 16.10 -4.19
CA ARG A 96 -0.89 16.39 -3.17
C ARG A 96 -1.04 17.74 -2.48
N ALA A 97 -1.53 18.74 -3.19
CA ALA A 97 -1.79 20.09 -2.68
C ALA A 97 -3.28 20.31 -2.31
N ALA A 98 -4.14 19.32 -2.54
CA ALA A 98 -5.59 19.49 -2.36
C ALA A 98 -5.93 19.62 -0.87
N GLY A 99 -6.61 20.71 -0.52
CA GLY A 99 -7.11 20.93 0.85
C GLY A 99 -6.05 21.38 1.87
N LEU A 100 -4.85 21.75 1.42
CA LEU A 100 -3.83 22.34 2.27
C LEU A 100 -3.83 23.88 2.13
N PRO A 101 -3.71 24.64 3.22
CA PRO A 101 -3.40 26.06 3.16
C PRO A 101 -1.93 26.23 2.77
N VAL A 102 -1.68 26.35 1.47
CA VAL A 102 -0.33 26.41 0.88
C VAL A 102 0.07 27.87 0.68
N MET A 103 1.32 28.23 0.99
CA MET A 103 1.85 29.57 0.69
C MET A 103 1.84 29.82 -0.83
N PRO A 104 1.72 31.09 -1.27
CA PRO A 104 1.91 31.42 -2.68
C PRO A 104 3.25 30.88 -3.19
N ASP A 105 3.25 30.30 -4.39
CA ASP A 105 4.43 29.74 -5.09
C ASP A 105 5.11 28.53 -4.41
N GLU A 106 4.54 27.99 -3.34
CA GLU A 106 5.04 26.79 -2.67
C GLU A 106 4.88 25.56 -3.57
N THR A 107 5.99 24.84 -3.75
CA THR A 107 6.02 23.60 -4.51
C THR A 107 6.03 22.42 -3.55
N ILE A 108 5.04 21.54 -3.70
CA ILE A 108 4.93 20.30 -2.92
C ILE A 108 5.48 19.15 -3.75
N THR A 109 6.54 18.51 -3.25
CA THR A 109 7.15 17.33 -3.84
C THR A 109 6.87 16.08 -3.00
N MET A 110 6.90 14.92 -3.65
CA MET A 110 6.74 13.64 -2.96
C MET A 110 8.05 13.25 -2.28
N GLY A 111 7.95 12.87 -1.01
CA GLY A 111 9.08 12.40 -0.23
C GLY A 111 9.39 10.90 -0.45
N PRO A 112 10.47 10.40 0.17
CA PRO A 112 10.88 8.99 0.09
C PRO A 112 9.80 8.01 0.59
N GLY A 113 8.95 8.45 1.53
CA GLY A 113 7.85 7.65 2.05
C GLY A 113 6.81 7.28 1.00
N TRP A 114 6.48 8.23 0.10
CA TRP A 114 5.56 7.96 -1.01
C TRP A 114 6.16 6.96 -2.02
N TYR A 115 7.45 7.11 -2.37
CA TYR A 115 8.11 6.16 -3.28
C TYR A 115 8.15 4.74 -2.69
N LEU A 116 8.44 4.61 -1.39
CA LEU A 116 8.39 3.32 -0.70
C LEU A 116 6.96 2.75 -0.72
N ALA A 117 5.94 3.58 -0.57
CA ALA A 117 4.55 3.14 -0.66
C ALA A 117 4.13 2.71 -2.06
N VAL A 118 4.57 3.38 -3.12
CA VAL A 118 4.35 2.92 -4.50
C VAL A 118 4.97 1.54 -4.72
N GLY A 119 6.24 1.38 -4.33
CA GLY A 119 6.94 0.11 -4.44
C GLY A 119 6.28 -1.00 -3.61
N GLY A 120 5.91 -0.69 -2.37
CA GLY A 120 5.20 -1.59 -1.48
C GLY A 120 3.84 -2.02 -2.03
N ALA A 121 3.07 -1.09 -2.59
CA ALA A 121 1.76 -1.38 -3.20
C ALA A 121 1.91 -2.27 -4.46
N ALA A 122 2.95 -2.05 -5.26
CA ALA A 122 3.25 -2.88 -6.43
C ALA A 122 3.63 -4.31 -6.00
N VAL A 123 4.52 -4.46 -5.02
CA VAL A 123 4.87 -5.76 -4.41
C VAL A 123 3.62 -6.42 -3.82
N ALA A 124 2.74 -5.65 -3.19
CA ALA A 124 1.51 -6.17 -2.60
C ALA A 124 0.59 -6.82 -3.65
N ALA A 125 0.37 -6.11 -4.76
CA ALA A 125 -0.44 -6.57 -5.88
C ALA A 125 0.16 -7.80 -6.57
N VAL A 126 1.47 -7.78 -6.87
CA VAL A 126 2.16 -8.94 -7.47
C VAL A 126 2.09 -10.15 -6.54
N GLY A 127 2.32 -9.96 -5.24
CA GLY A 127 2.17 -11.02 -4.23
C GLY A 127 0.76 -11.62 -4.23
N ALA A 128 -0.27 -10.79 -4.38
CA ALA A 128 -1.66 -11.26 -4.37
C ALA A 128 -2.00 -12.06 -5.63
N VAL A 129 -1.47 -11.65 -6.80
CA VAL A 129 -1.55 -12.43 -8.05
C VAL A 129 -0.88 -13.79 -7.88
N VAL A 130 0.32 -13.84 -7.30
CA VAL A 130 1.05 -15.09 -7.00
C VAL A 130 0.26 -15.96 -6.00
N ALA A 131 -0.36 -15.34 -5.00
CA ALA A 131 -1.16 -16.05 -4.01
C ALA A 131 -2.36 -16.79 -4.65
N LEU A 132 -2.99 -16.14 -5.65
CA LEU A 132 -4.12 -16.67 -6.41
C LEU A 132 -3.71 -17.72 -7.44
N SER A 133 -2.62 -17.51 -8.18
CA SER A 133 -2.13 -18.49 -9.15
C SER A 133 -1.74 -19.80 -8.48
N GLY A 134 -1.22 -19.74 -7.25
CA GLY A 134 -0.95 -20.91 -6.41
C GLY A 134 -2.19 -21.55 -5.76
N ALA A 135 -3.35 -20.91 -5.79
CA ALA A 135 -4.58 -21.39 -5.15
C ALA A 135 -5.55 -22.11 -6.10
N GLY A 136 -5.36 -21.97 -7.42
CA GLY A 136 -6.25 -22.49 -8.46
C GLY A 136 -5.93 -23.91 -8.96
N ARG A 137 -4.76 -24.47 -8.64
CA ARG A 137 -4.43 -25.86 -8.97
C ARG A 137 -5.01 -26.76 -7.86
N ARG A 138 -6.13 -27.41 -8.14
CA ARG A 138 -6.49 -28.66 -7.45
C ARG A 138 -6.39 -29.80 -8.47
N PRO A 139 -5.93 -30.99 -8.06
CA PRO A 139 -6.06 -32.21 -8.86
C PRO A 139 -7.53 -32.54 -9.12
#